data_AF-A0A0G0GFK1-F1
#
_entry.id   AF-A0A0G0GFK1-F1
#
_cell.length_a   1.000
_cell.length_b   1.000
_cell.length_c   1.000
_cell.angle_alpha   90.00
_cell.angle_beta   90.00
_cell.angle_gamma   90.00
#
_symmetry.space_group_name_H-M   'P 1'
#
loop_
_entity.id
_entity.type
_entity.pdbx_description
1 polymer ?
#
loop_
_entity_poly.entity_id
_entity_poly.type
_entity_poly.pdbx_seq_one_letter_code
_entity_poly.pdbx_strand_id
1 'polypeptide(L)'
;MFDEAKKSLEKNLGEKLVSPFWGAFIASWLVWNWRVWYVTFFVDSDLLMQSKSVLKIDYLLTFYPVSHLWSIAYSLFTPFLFSYLVVFWLPKITKKYYLKSLEYEYDIKTVKLKKEEDFLKLEGKKFQAEEIKLEAEEKVLKKETAVKKIKSEKSQEEAWDDEYEIFKGSNYFNSFDSIRQTYYEGNRWASDIPLGIKVYCDTHELIEIVPNSSGSEKFNLTEKGKYFMKKYSEKK
;
A
#
# COMPACT_ATOMS: atom_id res chain seq x y z
N MET A 1 66.72 -31.01 32.30
CA MET A 1 66.28 -32.38 31.94
C MET A 1 64.79 -32.63 32.15
N PHE A 2 64.26 -32.72 33.38
CA PHE A 2 62.80 -32.98 33.57
C PHE A 2 61.91 -31.85 33.01
N ASP A 3 62.31 -30.59 33.19
CA ASP A 3 61.57 -29.43 32.66
C ASP A 3 61.66 -29.30 31.13
N GLU A 4 62.76 -29.74 30.52
CA GLU A 4 62.91 -29.78 29.07
C GLU A 4 62.08 -30.91 28.46
N ALA A 5 62.03 -32.07 29.13
CA ALA A 5 61.14 -33.16 28.75
C ALA A 5 59.67 -32.75 28.87
N LYS A 6 59.29 -32.04 29.94
CA LYS A 6 57.93 -31.51 30.13
C LYS A 6 57.55 -30.49 29.06
N LYS A 7 58.41 -29.51 28.76
CA LYS A 7 58.18 -28.52 27.69
C LYS A 7 58.11 -29.16 26.31
N SER A 8 58.93 -30.18 26.04
CA SER A 8 58.91 -30.95 24.80
C SER A 8 57.61 -31.74 24.64
N LEU A 9 57.10 -32.34 25.73
CA LEU A 9 55.82 -33.06 25.75
C LEU A 9 54.64 -32.11 25.60
N GLU A 10 54.60 -31.00 26.33
CA GLU A 10 53.54 -30.00 26.23
C GLU A 10 53.44 -29.39 24.84
N LYS A 11 54.58 -29.07 24.21
CA LYS A 11 54.61 -28.55 22.84
C LYS A 11 54.11 -29.57 21.81
N ASN A 12 54.58 -30.82 21.90
CA ASN A 12 54.16 -31.88 20.98
C ASN A 12 52.70 -32.34 21.17
N LEU A 13 52.22 -32.36 22.41
CA LEU A 13 50.82 -32.69 22.71
C LEU A 13 49.89 -31.53 22.34
N GLY A 14 50.30 -30.29 22.58
CA GLY A 14 49.56 -29.10 22.18
C GLY A 14 49.37 -29.03 20.66
N GLU A 15 50.43 -29.20 19.88
CA GLU A 15 50.34 -29.15 18.41
C GLU A 15 49.50 -30.30 17.82
N LYS A 16 49.50 -31.49 18.45
CA LYS A 16 48.71 -32.65 17.97
C LYS A 16 47.25 -32.62 18.43
N LEU A 17 46.96 -32.13 19.64
CA LEU A 17 45.60 -31.97 20.16
C LEU A 17 44.84 -30.81 19.49
N VAL A 18 45.57 -29.84 18.93
CA VAL A 18 44.99 -28.76 18.10
C VAL A 18 44.58 -29.27 16.71
N SER A 19 45.03 -30.46 16.28
CA SER A 19 44.57 -31.04 15.02
C SER A 19 43.07 -31.39 15.12
N PRO A 20 42.22 -30.86 14.21
CA PRO A 20 40.80 -31.21 14.15
C PRO A 20 40.54 -32.70 14.04
N PHE A 21 41.49 -33.45 13.46
CA PHE A 21 41.43 -34.90 13.36
C PHE A 21 41.58 -35.61 14.69
N TRP A 22 42.60 -35.24 15.48
CA TRP A 22 42.81 -35.85 16.80
C TRP A 22 41.71 -35.47 17.78
N GLY A 23 41.24 -34.22 17.75
CA GLY A 23 40.08 -33.79 18.54
C GLY A 23 38.82 -34.60 18.19
N ALA A 24 38.50 -34.73 16.90
CA ALA A 24 37.35 -35.52 16.45
C ALA A 24 37.52 -37.02 16.77
N PHE A 25 38.74 -37.56 16.66
CA PHE A 25 39.02 -38.96 17.00
C PHE A 25 38.84 -39.22 18.49
N ILE A 26 39.40 -38.38 19.36
CA ILE A 26 39.23 -38.51 20.82
C ILE A 26 37.75 -38.42 21.17
N ALA A 27 37.03 -37.40 20.69
CA ALA A 27 35.60 -37.26 20.95
C ALA A 27 34.79 -38.47 20.46
N SER A 28 35.07 -38.94 19.24
CA SER A 28 34.47 -40.14 18.66
C SER A 28 34.76 -41.38 19.51
N TRP A 29 36.00 -41.55 19.96
CA TRP A 29 36.41 -42.69 20.78
C TRP A 29 35.75 -42.68 22.15
N LEU A 30 35.61 -41.50 22.79
CA LEU A 30 34.87 -41.32 24.04
C LEU A 30 33.41 -41.75 23.89
N VAL A 31 32.75 -41.32 22.81
CA VAL A 31 31.34 -41.65 22.53
C VAL A 31 31.17 -43.14 22.24
N TRP A 32 32.07 -43.74 21.43
CA TRP A 32 31.95 -45.14 21.05
C TRP A 32 32.33 -46.11 22.18
N ASN A 33 33.28 -45.71 23.03
CA ASN A 33 33.72 -46.48 24.20
C ASN A 33 33.10 -45.94 25.50
N TRP A 34 31.88 -45.39 25.42
CA TRP A 34 31.18 -44.81 26.58
C TRP A 34 31.04 -45.78 27.76
N ARG A 35 30.96 -47.10 27.50
CA ARG A 35 30.89 -48.13 28.55
C ARG A 35 32.13 -48.16 29.44
N VAL A 36 33.31 -47.92 28.87
CA VAL A 36 34.57 -47.83 29.63
C VAL A 36 34.49 -46.67 30.62
N TRP A 37 34.04 -45.51 30.13
CA TRP A 37 33.92 -44.31 30.95
C TRP A 37 32.82 -44.42 32.00
N TYR A 38 31.68 -44.97 31.60
CA TYR A 38 30.55 -45.19 32.50
C TYR A 38 30.94 -46.12 33.64
N VAL A 39 31.52 -47.27 33.35
CA VAL A 39 31.97 -48.20 34.40
C VAL A 39 33.06 -47.57 35.24
N THR A 40 34.05 -46.91 34.63
CA THR A 40 35.17 -46.29 35.34
C THR A 40 34.71 -45.24 36.36
N PHE A 41 33.83 -44.32 35.97
CA PHE A 41 33.43 -43.20 36.81
C PHE A 41 32.18 -43.43 37.65
N PHE A 42 31.23 -44.22 37.19
CA PHE A 42 29.89 -44.30 37.80
C PHE A 42 29.58 -45.63 38.47
N VAL A 43 30.32 -46.70 38.16
CA VAL A 43 30.07 -48.02 38.77
C VAL A 43 31.02 -48.25 39.94
N ASP A 44 30.44 -48.50 41.11
CA ASP A 44 31.18 -48.82 42.33
C ASP A 44 31.82 -50.22 42.22
N SER A 45 33.10 -50.30 42.58
CA SER A 45 33.86 -51.55 42.60
C SER A 45 33.34 -52.54 43.65
N ASP A 46 32.91 -52.04 44.81
CA ASP A 46 32.49 -52.90 45.93
C ASP A 46 31.15 -53.56 45.63
N LEU A 47 30.23 -52.82 45.01
CA LEU A 47 28.93 -53.32 44.58
C LEU A 47 29.05 -54.35 43.44
N LEU A 48 30.00 -54.16 42.52
CA LEU A 48 30.32 -55.13 41.48
C LEU A 48 30.89 -56.43 42.07
N MET A 49 31.81 -56.32 43.04
CA MET A 49 32.40 -57.47 43.71
C MET A 49 31.35 -58.26 44.50
N GLN A 50 30.45 -57.58 45.22
CA GLN A 50 29.40 -58.25 45.99
C GLN A 50 28.36 -58.94 45.10
N SER A 51 27.95 -58.30 44.00
CA SER A 51 26.86 -58.80 43.15
C SER A 51 27.29 -59.88 42.16
N LYS A 52 28.51 -59.78 41.61
CA LYS A 52 28.98 -60.64 40.52
C LYS A 52 30.30 -61.35 40.83
N SER A 53 30.92 -61.08 41.98
CA SER A 53 32.23 -61.64 42.38
C SER A 53 33.32 -61.43 41.32
N VAL A 54 33.27 -60.31 40.60
CA VAL A 54 34.26 -59.92 39.59
C VAL A 54 34.87 -58.57 39.93
N LEU A 55 36.15 -58.41 39.61
CA LEU A 55 36.82 -57.12 39.67
C LEU A 55 36.27 -56.20 38.58
N LYS A 56 36.32 -54.89 38.84
CA LYS A 56 35.87 -53.86 37.90
C LYS A 56 36.60 -53.93 36.55
N ILE A 57 37.89 -54.29 36.57
CA ILE A 57 38.69 -54.51 35.36
C ILE A 57 38.20 -55.75 34.60
N ASP A 58 37.95 -56.87 35.29
CA ASP A 58 37.44 -58.09 34.66
C ASP A 58 36.05 -57.85 34.04
N TYR A 59 35.21 -57.07 34.72
CA TYR A 59 33.93 -56.62 34.18
C TYR A 59 34.10 -55.79 32.91
N LEU A 60 35.07 -54.89 32.84
CA LEU A 60 35.39 -54.15 31.61
C LEU A 60 35.88 -55.07 30.47
N LEU A 61 36.70 -56.06 30.79
CA LEU A 61 37.21 -57.04 29.81
C LEU A 61 36.09 -57.88 29.19
N THR A 62 34.96 -58.07 29.87
CA THR A 62 33.79 -58.73 29.27
C THR A 62 33.22 -57.98 28.06
N PHE A 63 33.36 -56.64 28.01
CA PHE A 63 32.91 -55.84 26.88
C PHE A 63 33.92 -55.82 25.72
N TYR A 64 35.18 -56.20 25.98
CA TYR A 64 36.26 -56.22 25.00
C TYR A 64 37.03 -57.54 25.08
N PRO A 65 36.40 -58.67 24.70
CA PRO A 65 37.02 -59.98 24.81
C PRO A 65 38.31 -60.03 23.99
N VAL A 66 39.45 -60.14 24.68
CA VAL A 66 40.81 -60.07 24.13
C VAL A 66 41.10 -61.23 23.17
N SER A 67 40.34 -62.32 23.26
CA SER A 67 40.42 -63.49 22.37
C SER A 67 40.06 -63.18 20.90
N HIS A 68 39.42 -62.03 20.64
CA HIS A 68 39.03 -61.63 19.29
C HIS A 68 39.75 -60.34 18.92
N LEU A 69 40.80 -60.45 18.09
CA LEU A 69 41.46 -59.30 17.45
C LEU A 69 40.44 -58.35 16.79
N TRP A 70 39.32 -58.89 16.31
CA TRP A 70 38.17 -58.16 15.79
C TRP A 70 37.53 -57.18 16.78
N SER A 71 37.45 -57.50 18.09
CA SER A 71 36.85 -56.63 19.09
C SER A 71 37.70 -55.38 19.35
N ILE A 72 39.02 -55.57 19.43
CA ILE A 72 39.99 -54.48 19.59
C ILE A 72 40.05 -53.63 18.32
N ALA A 73 40.11 -54.29 17.15
CA ALA A 73 40.07 -53.62 15.87
C ALA A 73 38.79 -52.81 15.71
N TYR A 74 37.62 -53.35 16.06
CA TYR A 74 36.36 -52.62 16.02
C TYR A 74 36.35 -51.39 16.94
N SER A 75 36.79 -51.54 18.20
CA SER A 75 36.86 -50.45 19.18
C SER A 75 37.75 -49.27 18.77
N LEU A 76 38.80 -49.52 17.98
CA LEU A 76 39.72 -48.50 17.49
C LEU A 76 39.42 -48.03 16.06
N PHE A 77 38.97 -48.92 15.20
CA PHE A 77 38.71 -48.63 13.79
C PHE A 77 37.40 -47.87 13.60
N THR A 78 36.34 -48.18 14.34
CA THR A 78 35.07 -47.47 14.17
C THR A 78 35.17 -46.00 14.57
N PRO A 79 35.83 -45.60 15.67
CA PRO A 79 35.94 -44.20 16.01
C PRO A 79 36.87 -43.45 15.06
N PHE A 80 37.90 -44.13 14.54
CA PHE A 80 38.81 -43.61 13.50
C PHE A 80 38.09 -43.39 12.17
N LEU A 81 37.27 -44.34 11.73
CA LEU A 81 36.47 -44.19 10.52
C LEU A 81 35.45 -43.06 10.67
N PHE A 82 34.79 -42.97 11.83
CA PHE A 82 33.85 -41.89 12.11
C PHE A 82 34.54 -40.53 12.17
N SER A 83 35.69 -40.40 12.83
CA SER A 83 36.45 -39.15 12.86
C SER A 83 36.94 -38.74 11.47
N TYR A 84 37.36 -39.71 10.65
CA TYR A 84 37.68 -39.48 9.25
C TYR A 84 36.46 -38.95 8.48
N LEU A 85 35.29 -39.58 8.61
CA LEU A 85 34.07 -39.11 7.97
C LEU A 85 33.70 -37.70 8.44
N VAL A 86 33.71 -37.44 9.74
CA VAL A 86 33.38 -36.11 10.28
C VAL A 86 34.35 -35.05 9.76
N VAL A 87 35.65 -35.30 9.77
CA VAL A 87 36.63 -34.27 9.38
C VAL A 87 36.68 -34.03 7.88
N PHE A 88 36.49 -35.06 7.05
CA PHE A 88 36.62 -34.93 5.60
C PHE A 88 35.29 -34.74 4.86
N TRP A 89 34.20 -35.35 5.34
CA TRP A 89 32.89 -35.22 4.70
C TRP A 89 32.07 -34.05 5.23
N LEU A 90 32.08 -33.81 6.54
CA LEU A 90 31.23 -32.75 7.12
C LEU A 90 31.52 -31.38 6.52
N PRO A 91 32.79 -30.92 6.34
CA PRO A 91 33.05 -29.63 5.74
C PRO A 91 32.57 -29.53 4.28
N LYS A 92 32.63 -30.63 3.52
CA LYS A 92 32.13 -30.66 2.12
C LYS A 92 30.62 -30.51 2.08
N ILE A 93 29.91 -31.20 2.97
CA ILE A 93 28.46 -31.11 3.09
C ILE A 93 28.08 -29.69 3.53
N THR A 94 28.70 -29.17 4.59
CA THR A 94 28.45 -27.82 5.11
C THR A 94 28.72 -26.76 4.04
N LYS A 95 29.83 -26.86 3.30
CA LYS A 95 30.13 -25.95 2.19
C LYS A 95 29.05 -26.00 1.11
N LYS A 96 28.56 -27.19 0.74
CA LYS A 96 27.48 -27.34 -0.25
C LYS A 96 26.18 -26.69 0.22
N TYR A 97 25.79 -26.89 1.47
CA TYR A 97 24.61 -26.25 2.04
C TYR A 97 24.77 -24.73 2.15
N TYR A 98 25.95 -24.26 2.53
CA TYR A 98 26.25 -22.83 2.61
C TYR A 98 26.20 -22.14 1.24
N LEU A 99 26.74 -22.77 0.19
CA LEU A 99 26.61 -22.24 -1.17
C LEU A 99 25.14 -22.18 -1.61
N LYS A 100 24.37 -23.25 -1.33
CA LYS A 100 22.94 -23.27 -1.63
C LYS A 100 22.14 -22.22 -0.86
N SER A 101 22.52 -21.92 0.40
CA SER A 101 21.86 -20.85 1.16
C SER A 101 22.17 -19.46 0.59
N LEU A 102 23.39 -19.24 0.10
CA LEU A 102 23.76 -17.99 -0.56
C LEU A 102 22.99 -17.78 -1.88
N GLU A 103 22.84 -18.85 -2.68
CA GLU A 103 22.01 -18.83 -3.89
C GLU A 103 20.56 -18.47 -3.55
N TYR A 104 20.00 -19.10 -2.53
CA TYR A 104 18.64 -18.81 -2.08
C TYR A 104 18.44 -17.37 -1.59
N GLU A 105 19.41 -16.83 -0.83
CA GLU A 105 19.37 -15.41 -0.43
C GLU A 105 19.45 -14.46 -1.62
N TYR A 106 20.27 -14.78 -2.62
CA TYR A 106 20.35 -14.02 -3.85
C TYR A 106 19.03 -14.05 -4.62
N ASP A 107 18.42 -15.22 -4.77
CA ASP A 107 17.12 -15.38 -5.43
C ASP A 107 16.02 -14.59 -4.72
N ILE A 108 15.98 -14.62 -3.38
CA ILE A 108 15.03 -13.79 -2.62
C ILE A 108 15.23 -12.30 -2.91
N LYS A 109 16.49 -11.83 -2.91
CA LYS A 109 16.81 -10.42 -3.19
C LYS A 109 16.38 -10.02 -4.60
N THR A 110 16.65 -10.86 -5.61
CA THR A 110 16.26 -10.57 -7.00
C THR A 110 14.75 -10.57 -7.18
N VAL A 111 14.03 -11.50 -6.56
CA VAL A 111 12.55 -11.52 -6.56
C VAL A 111 11.99 -10.28 -5.89
N LYS A 112 12.58 -9.83 -4.78
CA LYS A 112 12.15 -8.61 -4.08
C LYS A 112 12.34 -7.37 -4.95
N LEU A 113 13.51 -7.21 -5.57
CA LEU A 113 13.80 -6.09 -6.47
C LEU A 113 12.86 -6.05 -7.67
N LYS A 114 12.57 -7.21 -8.29
CA LYS A 114 11.60 -7.29 -9.39
C LYS A 114 10.20 -6.84 -8.97
N LYS A 115 9.76 -7.26 -7.78
CA LYS A 115 8.45 -6.84 -7.23
C LYS A 115 8.39 -5.34 -6.95
N GLU A 116 9.47 -4.76 -6.43
CA GLU A 116 9.57 -3.32 -6.21
C GLU A 116 9.54 -2.55 -7.54
N GLU A 117 10.26 -3.03 -8.57
CA GLU A 117 10.23 -2.44 -9.91
C GLU A 117 8.83 -2.52 -10.54
N ASP A 118 8.16 -3.66 -10.45
CA ASP A 118 6.78 -3.83 -10.93
C ASP A 118 5.80 -2.93 -10.19
N PHE A 119 5.98 -2.75 -8.89
CA PHE A 119 5.18 -1.83 -8.08
C PHE A 119 5.36 -0.38 -8.53
N LEU A 120 6.60 0.08 -8.71
CA LEU A 120 6.90 1.42 -9.19
C LEU A 120 6.36 1.67 -10.61
N LYS A 121 6.40 0.67 -11.50
CA LYS A 121 5.79 0.75 -12.83
C LYS A 121 4.27 0.89 -12.76
N LEU A 122 3.61 0.16 -11.86
CA LEU A 122 2.16 0.28 -11.66
C LEU A 122 1.79 1.63 -11.07
N GLU A 123 2.57 2.13 -10.13
CA GLU A 123 2.37 3.43 -9.50
C GLU A 123 2.60 4.57 -10.50
N GLY A 124 3.66 4.51 -11.31
CA GLY A 124 3.90 5.45 -12.41
C GLY A 124 2.77 5.48 -13.44
N LYS A 125 2.19 4.32 -13.78
CA LYS A 125 1.00 4.25 -14.65
C LYS A 125 -0.24 4.89 -14.00
N LYS A 126 -0.41 4.76 -12.69
CA LYS A 126 -1.51 5.43 -11.97
C LYS A 126 -1.34 6.95 -11.98
N PHE A 127 -0.13 7.44 -11.71
CA PHE A 127 0.17 8.87 -11.78
C PHE A 127 -0.07 9.44 -13.18
N GLN A 128 0.39 8.75 -14.24
CA GLN A 128 0.10 9.17 -15.62
C GLN A 128 -1.41 9.19 -15.92
N ALA A 129 -2.16 8.19 -15.46
CA ALA A 129 -3.60 8.16 -15.64
C ALA A 129 -4.31 9.29 -14.89
N GLU A 130 -3.81 9.67 -13.71
CA GLU A 130 -4.31 10.79 -12.92
C GLU A 130 -3.98 12.14 -13.58
N GLU A 131 -2.77 12.31 -14.09
CA GLU A 131 -2.35 13.50 -14.85
C GLU A 131 -3.22 13.69 -16.10
N ILE A 132 -3.46 12.62 -16.87
CA ILE A 132 -4.37 12.66 -18.03
C ILE A 132 -5.80 13.06 -17.63
N LYS A 133 -6.29 12.59 -16.47
CA LYS A 133 -7.61 12.96 -15.96
C LYS A 133 -7.66 14.44 -15.57
N LEU A 134 -6.67 14.94 -14.85
CA LEU A 134 -6.57 16.34 -14.46
C LEU A 134 -6.48 17.26 -15.68
N GLU A 135 -5.69 16.89 -16.69
CA GLU A 135 -5.65 17.64 -17.95
C GLU A 135 -7.00 17.65 -18.68
N ALA A 136 -7.73 16.54 -18.65
CA ALA A 136 -9.06 16.46 -19.24
C ALA A 136 -10.06 17.35 -18.49
N GLU A 137 -10.04 17.34 -17.16
CA GLU A 137 -10.87 18.18 -16.29
C GLU A 137 -10.58 19.67 -16.51
N GLU A 138 -9.29 20.06 -16.58
CA GLU A 138 -8.91 21.44 -16.90
C GLU A 138 -9.44 21.88 -18.27
N LYS A 139 -9.34 21.01 -19.28
CA LYS A 139 -9.85 21.31 -20.63
C LYS A 139 -11.37 21.47 -20.62
N VAL A 140 -12.09 20.67 -19.84
CA VAL A 140 -13.55 20.82 -19.65
C VAL A 140 -13.86 22.15 -18.97
N LEU A 141 -13.18 22.48 -17.88
CA LEU A 141 -13.39 23.73 -17.14
C LEU A 141 -13.10 24.97 -18.01
N LYS A 142 -12.03 24.95 -18.81
CA LYS A 142 -11.71 26.01 -19.78
C LYS A 142 -12.80 26.17 -20.85
N LYS A 143 -13.36 25.06 -21.34
CA LYS A 143 -14.50 25.10 -22.27
C LYS A 143 -15.78 25.62 -21.61
N GLU A 144 -16.08 25.21 -20.38
CA GLU A 144 -17.27 25.68 -19.66
C GLU A 144 -17.19 27.18 -19.33
N THR A 145 -16.02 27.67 -18.93
CA THR A 145 -15.79 29.10 -18.68
C THR A 145 -15.89 29.92 -19.97
N ALA A 146 -15.38 29.42 -21.09
CA ALA A 146 -15.56 30.04 -22.40
C ALA A 146 -17.05 30.06 -22.81
N VAL A 147 -17.79 28.97 -22.62
CA VAL A 147 -19.24 28.91 -22.88
C VAL A 147 -20.01 29.87 -21.97
N LYS A 148 -19.65 29.99 -20.70
CA LYS A 148 -20.27 30.97 -19.78
C LYS A 148 -19.99 32.41 -20.22
N LYS A 149 -18.77 32.72 -20.68
CA LYS A 149 -18.45 34.05 -21.23
C LYS A 149 -19.27 34.38 -22.49
N ILE A 150 -19.39 33.42 -23.40
CA ILE A 150 -20.23 33.57 -24.61
C ILE A 150 -21.72 33.74 -24.22
N LYS A 151 -22.20 33.04 -23.19
CA LYS A 151 -23.57 33.21 -22.68
C LYS A 151 -23.79 34.54 -21.95
N SER A 152 -22.78 35.08 -21.26
CA SER A 152 -22.86 36.42 -20.65
C SER A 152 -22.71 37.57 -21.66
N GLU A 153 -22.21 37.28 -22.86
CA GLU A 153 -22.11 38.21 -23.99
C GLU A 153 -23.31 38.18 -24.93
N LYS A 154 -24.35 37.35 -24.67
CA LYS A 154 -25.65 37.55 -25.32
C LYS A 154 -26.09 38.99 -25.04
N SER A 155 -26.31 39.76 -26.10
CA SER A 155 -26.80 41.14 -25.98
C SER A 155 -28.04 41.14 -25.08
N GLN A 156 -28.15 42.10 -24.17
CA GLN A 156 -29.30 42.27 -23.29
C GLN A 156 -30.64 42.22 -24.06
N GLU A 157 -30.63 42.60 -25.33
CA GLU A 157 -31.76 42.51 -26.26
C GLU A 157 -32.12 41.07 -26.67
N GLU A 158 -31.15 40.16 -26.82
CA GLU A 158 -31.43 38.74 -27.12
C GLU A 158 -32.10 38.03 -25.94
N ALA A 159 -31.69 38.36 -24.71
CA ALA A 159 -32.35 37.85 -23.51
C ALA A 159 -33.79 38.37 -23.41
N TRP A 160 -34.01 39.65 -23.73
CA TRP A 160 -35.34 40.23 -23.80
C TRP A 160 -36.20 39.65 -24.93
N ASP A 161 -35.61 39.25 -26.06
CA ASP A 161 -36.32 38.55 -27.13
C ASP A 161 -36.80 37.16 -26.69
N ASP A 162 -35.94 36.38 -26.03
CA ASP A 162 -36.30 35.07 -25.47
C ASP A 162 -37.47 35.20 -24.46
N GLU A 163 -37.39 36.18 -23.55
CA GLU A 163 -38.44 36.47 -22.58
C GLU A 163 -39.74 37.01 -23.22
N TYR A 164 -39.62 37.78 -24.29
CA TYR A 164 -40.78 38.30 -25.02
C TYR A 164 -41.58 37.18 -25.69
N GLU A 165 -40.93 36.18 -26.27
CA GLU A 165 -41.64 35.03 -26.85
C GLU A 165 -42.30 34.15 -25.77
N ILE A 166 -41.73 34.04 -24.56
CA ILE A 166 -42.40 33.43 -23.40
C ILE A 166 -43.64 34.24 -23.01
N PHE A 167 -43.49 35.57 -22.90
CA PHE A 167 -44.58 36.48 -22.56
C PHE A 167 -45.73 36.41 -23.58
N LYS A 168 -45.41 36.29 -24.87
CA LYS A 168 -46.39 36.13 -25.95
C LYS A 168 -47.24 34.87 -25.82
N GLY A 169 -46.69 33.80 -25.26
CA GLY A 169 -47.43 32.56 -24.96
C GLY A 169 -48.27 32.64 -23.68
N SER A 170 -48.15 33.70 -22.88
CA SER A 170 -48.87 33.84 -21.61
C SER A 170 -50.32 34.29 -21.79
N ASN A 171 -51.18 33.95 -20.82
CA ASN A 171 -52.57 34.43 -20.76
C ASN A 171 -52.67 35.96 -20.57
N TYR A 172 -51.55 36.62 -20.26
CA TYR A 172 -51.46 38.05 -19.99
C TYR A 172 -51.11 38.87 -21.23
N PHE A 173 -50.67 38.24 -22.33
CA PHE A 173 -50.26 38.95 -23.54
C PHE A 173 -51.36 39.87 -24.09
N ASN A 174 -52.60 39.39 -24.16
CA ASN A 174 -53.72 40.19 -24.65
C ASN A 174 -54.11 41.31 -23.68
N SER A 175 -53.96 41.07 -22.37
CA SER A 175 -54.25 42.05 -21.31
C SER A 175 -53.19 43.15 -21.22
N PHE A 176 -52.04 42.97 -21.87
CA PHE A 176 -51.00 43.99 -21.98
C PHE A 176 -51.48 45.23 -22.75
N ASP A 177 -52.53 45.09 -23.56
CA ASP A 177 -53.15 46.23 -24.25
C ASP A 177 -53.65 47.29 -23.27
N SER A 178 -54.15 46.89 -22.09
CA SER A 178 -54.59 47.83 -21.06
C SER A 178 -53.42 48.70 -20.60
N ILE A 179 -52.24 48.12 -20.36
CA ILE A 179 -51.04 48.89 -19.98
C ILE A 179 -50.65 49.86 -21.09
N ARG A 180 -50.71 49.41 -22.36
CA ARG A 180 -50.43 50.26 -23.52
C ARG A 180 -51.38 51.45 -23.58
N GLN A 181 -52.70 51.20 -23.51
CA GLN A 181 -53.73 52.24 -23.57
C GLN A 181 -53.54 53.26 -22.45
N THR A 182 -53.45 52.80 -21.20
CA THR A 182 -53.25 53.63 -20.01
C THR A 182 -51.96 54.47 -20.10
N TYR A 183 -50.89 53.94 -20.70
CA TYR A 183 -49.63 54.67 -20.88
C TYR A 183 -49.71 55.77 -21.95
N TYR A 184 -50.35 55.49 -23.09
CA TYR A 184 -50.46 56.44 -24.21
C TYR A 184 -51.56 57.49 -24.04
N GLU A 185 -52.63 57.17 -23.32
CA GLU A 185 -53.70 58.13 -22.96
C GLU A 185 -53.22 59.17 -21.92
N GLY A 186 -51.98 59.04 -21.43
CA GLY A 186 -51.38 59.94 -20.44
C GLY A 186 -51.88 59.70 -19.01
N ASN A 187 -52.85 58.80 -18.84
CA ASN A 187 -53.51 58.51 -17.58
C ASN A 187 -52.81 57.36 -16.84
N ARG A 188 -51.57 57.58 -16.35
CA ARG A 188 -50.69 56.52 -15.80
C ARG A 188 -51.08 55.98 -14.42
N TRP A 189 -52.35 55.97 -14.04
CA TRP A 189 -52.76 55.44 -12.75
C TRP A 189 -52.73 53.91 -12.78
N ALA A 190 -52.08 53.34 -11.76
CA ALA A 190 -51.99 51.90 -11.63
C ALA A 190 -53.33 51.26 -11.21
N SER A 191 -54.33 52.05 -10.82
CA SER A 191 -55.71 51.61 -10.55
C SER A 191 -56.46 51.17 -11.79
N ASP A 192 -56.07 51.71 -12.96
CA ASP A 192 -56.82 51.56 -14.21
C ASP A 192 -56.37 50.29 -14.97
N ILE A 193 -55.32 49.63 -14.47
CA ILE A 193 -54.79 48.38 -15.01
C ILE A 193 -55.42 47.20 -14.25
N PRO A 194 -55.94 46.17 -14.94
CA PRO A 194 -56.42 44.96 -14.29
C PRO A 194 -55.34 44.31 -13.41
N LEU A 195 -55.70 43.92 -12.18
CA LEU A 195 -54.75 43.46 -11.16
C LEU A 195 -53.82 42.33 -11.65
N GLY A 196 -54.35 41.37 -12.42
CA GLY A 196 -53.56 40.24 -12.91
C GLY A 196 -52.38 40.63 -13.81
N ILE A 197 -52.61 41.52 -14.79
CA ILE A 197 -51.53 42.00 -15.67
C ILE A 197 -50.60 42.96 -14.93
N LYS A 198 -51.13 43.78 -14.00
CA LYS A 198 -50.31 44.67 -13.15
C LYS A 198 -49.27 43.87 -12.36
N VAL A 199 -49.70 42.83 -11.63
CA VAL A 199 -48.82 41.98 -10.83
C VAL A 199 -47.81 41.23 -11.71
N TYR A 200 -48.25 40.71 -12.85
CA TYR A 200 -47.36 40.03 -13.79
C TYR A 200 -46.26 40.97 -14.30
N CYS A 201 -46.63 42.16 -14.76
CA CYS A 201 -45.68 43.13 -15.32
C CYS A 201 -44.73 43.69 -14.26
N ASP A 202 -45.17 43.87 -13.02
CA ASP A 202 -44.30 44.28 -11.92
C ASP A 202 -43.29 43.17 -11.56
N THR A 203 -43.76 41.93 -11.44
CA THR A 203 -42.91 40.76 -11.13
C THR A 203 -41.85 40.50 -12.21
N HIS A 204 -42.15 40.82 -13.47
CA HIS A 204 -41.23 40.64 -14.60
C HIS A 204 -40.45 41.91 -14.94
N GLU A 205 -40.48 42.92 -14.07
CA GLU A 205 -39.76 44.19 -14.22
C GLU A 205 -40.10 44.91 -15.53
N LEU A 206 -41.34 44.79 -16.02
CA LEU A 206 -41.83 45.51 -17.20
C LEU A 206 -42.38 46.89 -16.83
N ILE A 207 -42.90 47.02 -15.61
CA ILE A 207 -43.36 48.29 -15.05
C ILE A 207 -42.70 48.53 -13.69
N GLU A 208 -42.62 49.79 -13.30
CA GLU A 208 -42.23 50.24 -11.98
C GLU A 208 -43.38 51.08 -11.40
N ILE A 209 -43.91 50.67 -10.25
CA ILE A 209 -45.00 51.37 -9.57
C ILE A 209 -44.41 52.40 -8.60
N VAL A 210 -44.74 53.67 -8.81
CA VAL A 210 -44.26 54.81 -8.02
C VAL A 210 -45.43 55.41 -7.23
N PRO A 211 -45.34 55.49 -5.88
CA PRO A 211 -46.36 56.13 -5.07
C PRO A 211 -46.34 57.65 -5.26
N ASN A 212 -47.53 58.25 -5.36
CA ASN A 212 -47.72 59.70 -5.44
C ASN A 212 -48.10 60.26 -4.05
N SER A 213 -47.76 61.52 -3.78
CA SER A 213 -47.97 62.20 -2.50
C SER A 213 -49.44 62.27 -2.04
N SER A 214 -50.39 62.02 -2.94
CA SER A 214 -51.83 61.94 -2.65
C SER A 214 -52.33 60.54 -2.30
N GLY A 215 -51.43 59.55 -2.13
CA GLY A 215 -51.79 58.16 -1.84
C GLY A 215 -52.25 57.37 -3.07
N SER A 216 -52.14 57.94 -4.27
CA SER A 216 -52.41 57.28 -5.54
C SER A 216 -51.14 56.65 -6.12
N GLU A 217 -51.25 55.55 -6.85
CA GLU A 217 -50.10 54.87 -7.47
C GLU A 217 -50.04 55.19 -8.97
N LYS A 218 -48.88 55.62 -9.46
CA LYS A 218 -48.60 55.71 -10.90
C LYS A 218 -47.65 54.59 -11.30
N PHE A 219 -47.64 54.21 -12.58
CA PHE A 219 -46.63 53.29 -13.09
C PHE A 219 -45.81 53.93 -14.22
N ASN A 220 -44.56 53.50 -14.36
CA ASN A 220 -43.67 53.80 -15.47
C ASN A 220 -43.21 52.51 -16.15
N LEU A 221 -42.85 52.56 -17.43
CA LEU A 221 -42.23 51.44 -18.12
C LEU A 221 -40.72 51.44 -17.85
N THR A 222 -40.18 50.29 -17.47
CA THR A 222 -38.73 50.06 -17.40
C THR A 222 -38.13 50.00 -18.82
N GLU A 223 -36.80 49.94 -18.97
CA GLU A 223 -36.19 49.75 -20.30
C GLU A 223 -36.65 48.47 -21.00
N LYS A 224 -36.79 47.38 -20.22
CA LYS A 224 -37.38 46.12 -20.68
C LYS A 224 -38.85 46.27 -21.04
N GLY A 225 -39.61 46.99 -20.21
CA GLY A 225 -41.01 47.33 -20.49
C GLY A 225 -41.21 48.10 -21.79
N LYS A 226 -40.33 49.09 -22.05
CA LYS A 226 -40.32 49.85 -23.31
C LYS A 226 -39.99 48.95 -24.51
N TYR A 227 -39.02 48.05 -24.35
CA TYR A 227 -38.68 47.07 -25.38
C TYR A 227 -39.87 46.16 -25.72
N PHE A 228 -40.54 45.60 -24.71
CA PHE A 228 -41.72 44.76 -24.87
C PHE A 228 -42.89 45.55 -25.48
N MET A 229 -43.09 46.80 -25.05
CA MET A 229 -44.10 47.70 -25.60
C MET A 229 -43.88 47.99 -27.08
N LYS A 230 -42.62 48.20 -27.48
CA LYS A 230 -42.23 48.39 -28.88
C LYS A 230 -42.54 47.14 -29.72
N LYS A 231 -42.05 45.96 -29.32
CA LYS A 231 -42.31 44.68 -30.02
C LYS A 231 -43.79 44.32 -30.07
N TYR A 232 -44.55 44.64 -29.03
CA TYR A 232 -45.99 44.43 -28.98
C TYR A 232 -46.73 45.33 -29.99
N SER A 233 -46.30 46.59 -30.12
CA SER A 233 -46.90 47.55 -31.05
C SER A 233 -46.56 47.28 -32.51
N GLU A 234 -45.44 46.62 -32.81
CA GLU A 234 -45.05 46.20 -34.17
C GLU A 234 -45.86 45.01 -34.71
N LYS A 235 -46.51 44.23 -33.83
CA LYS A 235 -47.18 42.96 -34.17
C LYS A 235 -48.71 43.08 -34.30
N LYS A 236 -49.29 44.24 -34.00
CA LYS A 236 -50.71 44.58 -34.11
C LYS A 236 -50.93 45.60 -35.20
#